data_AF-X1BWJ1-F1
#
_entry.id   AF-X1BWJ1-F1
#
_cell.length_a   1.000
_cell.length_b   1.000
_cell.length_c   1.000
_cell.angle_alpha   90.00
_cell.angle_beta   90.00
_cell.angle_gamma   90.00
#
_symmetry.space_group_name_H-M   'P 1'
#
loop_
_entity.id
_entity.type
_entity.pdbx_description
1 polymer ?
#
loop_
_entity_poly.entity_id
_entity_poly.type
_entity_poly.pdbx_seq_one_letter_code
_entity_poly.pdbx_strand_id
1 'polypeptide(L)' 'SQPTFSRILDKAHQKVTQALIEGKYIRVYGGNINLKKGFKGYGCLNCDEEWEDELASKERKVHCPKCKAKEVYYLVREPL' A
#
# COMPACT_ATOMS: atom_id res chain seq x y z
N SER A 1 2.68 9.64 -31.17
CA SER A 1 2.59 10.49 -29.97
C SER A 1 3.46 9.87 -28.89
N GLN A 2 4.50 10.57 -28.43
CA GLN A 2 5.29 10.09 -27.30
C GLN A 2 4.37 10.06 -26.07
N PRO A 3 4.33 8.96 -25.28
CA PRO A 3 3.37 8.82 -24.19
C PRO A 3 3.55 9.96 -23.19
N THR A 4 2.44 10.40 -22.61
CA THR A 4 2.35 11.54 -21.68
C THR A 4 3.41 11.49 -20.58
N PHE A 5 3.79 10.28 -20.16
CA PHE A 5 4.80 10.02 -19.16
C PHE A 5 6.23 10.47 -19.55
N SER A 6 6.67 10.17 -20.79
CA SER A 6 8.00 10.58 -21.25
C SER A 6 8.14 12.10 -21.25
N ARG A 7 7.11 12.82 -21.70
CA ARG A 7 7.11 14.29 -21.70
C ARG A 7 7.15 14.89 -20.29
N ILE A 8 6.56 14.22 -19.31
CA ILE A 8 6.60 14.64 -17.89
C ILE A 8 8.02 14.45 -17.34
N LEU A 9 8.66 13.32 -17.65
CA LEU A 9 10.03 13.01 -17.26
C LEU A 9 11.03 14.02 -17.84
N ASP A 10 10.95 14.32 -19.14
CA ASP A 10 11.83 15.27 -19.80
C ASP A 10 11.74 16.67 -19.14
N LYS A 11 10.52 17.12 -18.84
CA LYS A 11 10.29 18.39 -18.13
C LYS A 11 10.81 18.37 -16.69
N ALA A 12 10.74 17.23 -16.01
CA ALA A 12 11.27 17.09 -14.65
C ALA A 12 12.80 17.20 -14.66
N HIS A 13 13.48 16.49 -15.57
CA HIS A 13 14.93 16.57 -15.72
C HIS A 13 15.39 18.00 -16.03
N GLN A 14 14.73 18.68 -16.97
CA GLN A 14 15.06 20.08 -17.30
C GLN A 14 15.01 21.00 -16.07
N LYS A 15 13.95 20.90 -15.25
CA LYS A 15 13.80 21.72 -14.04
C LYS A 15 14.90 21.43 -13.00
N VAL A 16 15.25 20.16 -12.81
CA VAL A 16 16.29 19.76 -11.86
C VAL A 16 17.66 20.24 -12.34
N THR A 17 18.01 20.00 -13.61
CA THR A 17 19.27 20.45 -14.20
C THR A 17 19.41 21.97 -14.11
N GLN A 18 18.35 22.71 -14.44
CA GLN A 18 18.36 24.16 -14.33
C GLN A 18 18.60 24.62 -12.89
N ALA A 19 17.91 24.01 -11.91
CA ALA A 19 18.09 24.37 -10.51
C ALA A 19 19.51 24.11 -10.01
N LEU A 20 20.14 23.02 -10.45
CA LEU A 20 21.52 22.69 -10.09
C LEU A 20 22.54 23.66 -10.70
N ILE A 21 22.39 24.00 -11.99
CA ILE A 21 23.33 24.91 -12.68
C ILE A 21 23.22 26.34 -12.14
N GLU A 22 22.00 26.82 -11.90
CA GLU A 22 21.74 28.19 -11.46
C GLU A 22 21.82 28.36 -9.92
N GLY A 23 22.11 27.30 -9.17
CA GLY A 23 22.19 27.35 -7.70
C GLY A 23 20.85 27.63 -7.01
N LYS A 24 19.73 27.22 -7.61
CA LYS A 24 18.39 27.43 -7.04
C LYS A 24 18.12 26.45 -5.91
N TYR A 25 17.38 26.92 -4.91
CA TYR A 25 16.84 26.05 -3.87
C TYR A 25 15.75 25.13 -4.43
N ILE A 26 15.95 23.81 -4.30
CA ILE A 26 14.92 22.82 -4.64
C ILE A 26 14.13 22.51 -3.38
N ARG A 27 12.82 22.81 -3.40
CA ARG A 27 11.90 22.45 -2.33
C ARG A 27 10.90 21.42 -2.83
N VAL A 28 11.00 20.21 -2.31
CA VAL A 28 10.07 19.13 -2.61
C VAL A 28 8.88 19.22 -1.66
N TYR A 29 7.68 19.36 -2.20
CA TYR A 29 6.44 19.28 -1.45
C TYR A 29 5.76 17.96 -1.80
N GLY A 30 5.59 17.09 -0.79
CA GLY A 30 4.77 15.89 -0.89
C GLY A 30 3.40 16.12 -0.26
N GLY A 31 2.37 15.46 -0.78
CA GLY A 31 1.11 15.25 -0.05
C GLY A 31 1.18 13.98 0.79
N ASN A 32 0.17 13.74 1.63
CA ASN A 32 0.01 12.44 2.30
C ASN A 32 -0.18 11.35 1.25
N ILE A 33 0.90 10.64 0.94
CA ILE A 33 0.83 9.37 0.25
C ILE A 33 0.37 8.34 1.28
N ASN A 34 -0.89 7.94 1.20
CA ASN A 34 -1.33 6.73 1.89
C ASN A 34 -0.64 5.57 1.16
N LEU A 35 0.53 5.17 1.66
CA LEU A 35 1.02 3.80 1.46
C LEU A 35 -0.18 2.92 1.78
N LYS A 36 -0.68 2.16 0.80
CA LYS A 36 -1.85 1.31 0.98
C LYS A 36 -1.60 0.51 2.26
N LYS A 37 -2.49 0.61 3.26
CA LYS A 37 -2.31 -0.20 4.47
C LYS A 37 -2.27 -1.67 4.02
N GLY A 38 -1.31 -2.43 4.54
CA GLY A 38 -1.29 -3.87 4.33
C GLY A 38 -2.58 -4.48 4.85
N PHE A 39 -3.12 -5.45 4.12
CA PHE A 39 -4.27 -6.19 4.60
C PHE A 39 -3.83 -6.99 5.83
N LYS A 40 -4.57 -6.83 6.94
CA LYS A 40 -4.33 -7.56 8.18
C LYS A 40 -5.64 -8.13 8.69
N GLY A 41 -5.72 -9.43 8.84
CA GLY A 41 -6.98 -10.08 9.17
C GLY A 41 -6.86 -11.58 9.34
N TYR A 42 -7.93 -12.28 9.01
CA TYR A 42 -8.04 -13.73 9.15
C TYR A 42 -8.66 -14.37 7.90
N GLY A 43 -8.32 -15.63 7.66
CA GLY A 43 -9.00 -16.49 6.70
C GLY A 43 -9.56 -17.74 7.38
N CYS A 44 -10.65 -18.29 6.86
CA CYS A 44 -11.26 -19.52 7.36
C CYS A 44 -10.88 -20.73 6.50
N LEU A 45 -10.43 -21.82 7.12
CA LEU A 45 -10.09 -23.08 6.43
C LEU A 45 -11.31 -23.85 5.89
N ASN A 46 -12.50 -23.62 6.45
CA ASN A 46 -13.70 -24.39 6.10
C ASN A 46 -14.56 -23.75 5.01
N CYS A 47 -14.45 -22.45 4.79
CA CYS A 47 -15.29 -21.75 3.81
C CYS A 47 -14.56 -20.71 2.98
N ASP A 48 -13.22 -20.65 3.11
CA ASP A 48 -12.32 -19.73 2.40
C ASP A 48 -12.67 -18.25 2.52
N GLU A 49 -13.47 -17.89 3.53
CA GLU A 49 -13.83 -16.50 3.79
C GLU A 49 -12.64 -15.77 4.44
N GLU A 50 -12.25 -14.64 3.86
CA GLU A 50 -11.21 -13.74 4.37
C GLU A 50 -11.83 -12.42 4.81
N TRP A 51 -11.42 -11.89 5.97
CA TRP A 51 -11.90 -10.60 6.45
C TRP A 51 -10.79 -9.82 7.17
N GLU A 52 -10.88 -8.50 7.10
CA GLU A 52 -9.92 -7.59 7.71
C GLU A 52 -10.25 -7.34 9.20
N ASP A 53 -9.22 -7.30 10.04
CA ASP A 53 -9.30 -6.94 11.46
C ASP A 53 -7.99 -6.24 11.87
N GLU A 54 -8.05 -4.93 12.17
CA GLU A 54 -6.87 -4.14 12.56
C GLU A 54 -6.16 -4.71 13.80
N LEU A 55 -6.92 -5.33 14.70
CA LEU A 55 -6.43 -5.98 15.92
C LEU A 55 -6.12 -7.47 15.72
N ALA A 56 -6.04 -7.95 14.48
CA ALA A 56 -5.68 -9.33 14.22
C ALA A 56 -4.31 -9.66 14.82
N SER A 57 -4.23 -10.82 15.46
CA SER A 57 -3.02 -11.40 16.05
C SER A 57 -3.10 -12.91 15.96
N LYS A 58 -1.93 -13.58 15.87
CA LYS A 58 -1.82 -15.04 15.87
C LYS A 58 -2.36 -15.68 17.16
N GLU A 59 -2.37 -14.94 18.26
CA GLU A 59 -2.76 -15.44 19.59
C GLU A 59 -4.27 -15.34 19.84
N ARG A 60 -4.97 -14.50 19.06
CA ARG A 60 -6.38 -14.24 19.26
C ARG A 60 -7.21 -15.31 18.56
N LYS A 61 -8.01 -16.03 19.35
CA LYS A 61 -8.98 -17.01 18.84
C LYS A 61 -10.24 -16.29 18.38
N VAL A 62 -10.42 -16.20 17.06
CA VAL A 62 -11.65 -15.70 16.44
C VAL A 62 -12.41 -16.85 15.79
N HIS A 63 -13.71 -16.65 15.57
CA HIS A 63 -14.53 -17.61 14.83
C HIS A 63 -14.88 -17.00 13.48
N CYS A 64 -15.02 -17.83 12.45
CA CYS A 64 -15.45 -17.35 11.14
C CYS A 64 -16.86 -16.72 11.22
N PRO A 65 -17.06 -15.50 10.70
CA PRO A 65 -18.39 -14.85 10.74
C PRO A 65 -19.44 -15.57 9.90
N LYS A 66 -19.02 -16.35 8.88
CA LYS A 66 -19.91 -17.02 7.93
C LYS A 66 -20.33 -18.42 8.38
N CYS A 67 -19.35 -19.27 8.73
CA CYS A 67 -19.60 -20.67 9.07
C CYS A 67 -19.44 -20.99 10.57
N LYS A 68 -19.02 -20.02 11.40
CA LYS A 68 -18.75 -20.18 12.84
C LYS A 68 -17.68 -21.22 13.19
N ALA A 69 -16.90 -21.66 12.21
CA ALA A 69 -15.78 -22.56 12.44
C ALA A 69 -14.70 -21.90 13.32
N LYS A 70 -14.01 -22.74 14.11
CA LYS A 70 -12.85 -22.35 14.94
C LYS A 70 -11.54 -22.39 14.17
N GLU A 71 -11.53 -23.03 13.01
CA GLU A 71 -10.37 -23.20 12.14
C GLU A 71 -10.19 -21.95 11.27
N VAL A 72 -9.44 -21.00 11.83
CA VAL A 72 -9.09 -19.72 11.20
C VAL A 72 -7.57 -19.54 11.26
N TYR A 73 -7.00 -18.97 10.20
CA TYR A 73 -5.57 -18.64 10.13
C TYR A 73 -5.37 -17.13 10.05
N TYR A 74 -4.23 -16.67 10.57
CA TYR A 74 -3.83 -15.27 10.51
C TYR A 74 -3.34 -14.92 9.11
N LEU A 75 -3.88 -13.86 8.51
CA LEU A 75 -3.59 -13.43 7.14
C LEU A 75 -3.03 -12.01 7.14
N VAL A 76 -1.84 -11.84 6.56
CA VAL A 76 -1.21 -10.54 6.34
C VAL A 76 -0.78 -10.47 4.88
N ARG A 77 -1.15 -9.40 4.19
CA ARG A 77 -0.64 -9.10 2.84
C ARG A 77 0.00 -7.72 2.87
N GLU A 78 1.31 -7.68 2.66
CA GLU A 78 2.02 -6.41 2.54
C GLU A 78 1.67 -5.73 1.21
N PRO A 79 1.51 -4.40 1.22
CA PRO A 79 1.33 -3.64 0.00
C PRO A 79 2.63 -3.67 -0.82
N LEU A 80 2.51 -3.87 -2.14
CA LEU A 80 3.60 -3.66 -3.09
C LEU A 80 4.00 -2.18 -3.20
#